data_AF-A0A7W3IR14-F1
#
_entry.id   AF-A0A7W3IR14-F1
#
_cell.length_a   1.000
_cell.length_b   1.000
_cell.length_c   1.000
_cell.angle_alpha   90.00
_cell.angle_beta   90.00
_cell.angle_gamma   90.00
#
_symmetry.space_group_name_H-M   'P 1'
#
loop_
_entity.id
_entity.type
_entity.pdbx_description
1 polymer ?
#
loop_
_entity_poly.entity_id
_entity_poly.type
_entity_poly.pdbx_seq_one_letter_code
_entity_poly.pdbx_strand_id
1 'polypeptide(L)'
;MVAAGAGDRAYNTASSADSQQLFNTAAAELEALLDLRDKQVRAAMAHYLATGVSEEYHAKEVRWHTKAQQVRDIIRKLRQSLQQNDETAMTALKQASTAVSNII
;
A
#
# COMPACT_ATOMS: atom_id res chain seq x y z
N MET A 1 -1.93 -17.59 38.27
CA MET A 1 -1.76 -17.76 36.81
C MET A 1 -3.14 -17.70 36.17
N VAL A 2 -3.63 -16.49 35.86
CA VAL A 2 -4.99 -16.30 35.32
C VAL A 2 -5.02 -16.95 33.93
N ALA A 3 -5.86 -17.97 33.78
CA ALA A 3 -6.11 -18.59 32.49
C ALA A 3 -6.70 -17.51 31.57
N ALA A 4 -5.96 -17.13 30.52
CA ALA A 4 -6.51 -16.36 29.42
C ALA A 4 -7.65 -17.19 28.80
N GLY A 5 -8.87 -16.89 29.26
CA GLY A 5 -10.06 -17.68 28.99
C GLY A 5 -10.45 -17.60 27.52
N ALA A 6 -11.24 -18.58 27.06
CA ALA A 6 -11.74 -18.65 25.68
C ALA A 6 -12.35 -17.33 25.15
N GLY A 7 -12.87 -16.46 26.02
CA GLY A 7 -13.38 -15.13 25.67
C GLY A 7 -12.29 -14.13 25.22
N ASP A 8 -11.10 -14.16 25.81
CA ASP A 8 -9.97 -13.27 25.45
C ASP A 8 -9.41 -13.65 24.06
N ARG A 9 -9.36 -14.96 23.79
CA ARG A 9 -8.95 -15.51 22.48
C ARG A 9 -9.98 -15.19 21.40
N ALA A 10 -11.27 -15.32 21.69
CA ALA A 10 -12.35 -15.00 20.75
C ALA A 10 -12.40 -13.49 20.43
N TYR A 11 -12.25 -12.63 21.44
CA TYR A 11 -12.19 -11.18 21.27
C TYR A 11 -10.98 -10.76 20.42
N ASN A 12 -9.80 -11.34 20.69
CA ASN A 12 -8.60 -11.11 19.90
C ASN A 12 -8.84 -11.51 18.42
N THR A 13 -9.37 -12.71 18.16
CA THR A 13 -9.63 -13.15 16.77
C THR A 13 -10.64 -12.29 16.02
N ALA A 14 -11.68 -11.77 16.69
CA ALA A 14 -12.66 -10.88 16.08
C ALA A 14 -12.02 -9.52 15.73
N SER A 15 -11.23 -8.97 16.66
CA SER A 15 -10.45 -7.74 16.44
C SER A 15 -9.43 -7.89 15.30
N SER A 16 -8.79 -9.05 15.17
CA SER A 16 -7.88 -9.35 14.04
C SER A 16 -8.63 -9.40 12.71
N ALA A 17 -9.80 -10.05 12.67
CA ALA A 17 -10.62 -10.15 11.47
C ALA A 17 -11.08 -8.77 10.97
N ASP A 18 -11.53 -7.90 11.89
CA ASP A 18 -11.93 -6.53 11.57
C ASP A 18 -10.73 -5.70 11.07
N SER A 19 -9.57 -5.83 11.72
CA SER A 19 -8.33 -5.16 11.31
C SER A 19 -7.87 -5.60 9.92
N GLN A 20 -7.98 -6.90 9.61
CA GLN A 20 -7.64 -7.44 8.31
C GLN A 20 -8.60 -6.96 7.21
N GLN A 21 -9.90 -6.86 7.50
CA GLN A 21 -10.89 -6.31 6.57
C GLN A 21 -10.65 -4.83 6.28
N LEU A 22 -10.39 -4.04 7.33
CA LEU A 22 -10.07 -2.62 7.21
C LEU A 22 -8.81 -2.42 6.36
N PHE A 23 -7.76 -3.21 6.63
CA PHE A 23 -6.53 -3.20 5.85
C PHE A 23 -6.78 -3.57 4.39
N ASN A 24 -7.53 -4.64 4.10
CA ASN A 24 -7.81 -5.06 2.73
C ASN A 24 -8.55 -3.97 1.94
N THR A 25 -9.46 -3.24 2.61
CA THR A 25 -10.17 -2.11 2.02
C THR A 25 -9.21 -0.98 1.67
N ALA A 26 -8.40 -0.52 2.65
CA ALA A 26 -7.43 0.55 2.43
C ALA A 26 -6.37 0.17 1.38
N ALA A 27 -5.93 -1.09 1.37
CA ALA A 27 -5.00 -1.62 0.37
C ALA A 27 -5.59 -1.59 -1.03
N ALA A 28 -6.86 -1.98 -1.19
CA ALA A 28 -7.54 -1.95 -2.48
C ALA A 28 -7.72 -0.52 -3.01
N GLU A 29 -8.07 0.44 -2.14
CA GLU A 29 -8.13 1.86 -2.50
C GLU A 29 -6.77 2.38 -2.96
N LEU A 30 -5.70 2.01 -2.25
CA LEU A 30 -4.35 2.45 -2.58
C LEU A 30 -3.87 1.84 -3.90
N GLU A 31 -4.12 0.55 -4.14
CA GLU A 31 -3.85 -0.13 -5.41
C GLU A 31 -4.62 0.55 -6.56
N ALA A 32 -5.90 0.88 -6.36
CA ALA A 32 -6.71 1.58 -7.36
C ALA A 32 -6.17 2.98 -7.69
N LEU A 33 -5.69 3.73 -6.68
CA LEU A 33 -5.06 5.05 -6.89
C LEU A 33 -3.74 4.94 -7.68
N LEU A 34 -2.92 3.93 -7.38
CA LEU A 34 -1.70 3.67 -8.14
C LEU A 34 -2.02 3.38 -9.61
N ASP A 35 -3.01 2.53 -9.88
CA ASP A 35 -3.42 2.15 -11.23
C ASP A 35 -4.04 3.34 -12.00
N LEU A 36 -4.83 4.17 -11.32
CA LEU A 36 -5.38 5.39 -11.92
C LEU A 36 -4.27 6.34 -12.36
N ARG A 37 -3.28 6.55 -11.49
CA ARG A 37 -2.16 7.46 -11.79
C ARG A 37 -1.25 6.89 -12.88
N ASP A 38 -1.04 5.58 -12.93
CA ASP A 38 -0.34 4.92 -14.06
C ASP A 38 -1.03 5.21 -15.40
N LYS A 39 -2.37 5.14 -15.45
CA LYS A 39 -3.13 5.49 -16.66
C LYS A 39 -2.97 6.97 -17.03
N GLN A 40 -3.00 7.86 -16.05
CA GLN A 40 -2.81 9.30 -16.27
C GLN A 40 -1.41 9.63 -16.80
N VAL A 41 -0.37 8.99 -16.24
CA VAL A 41 1.02 9.18 -16.70
C VAL A 41 1.18 8.68 -18.14
N ARG A 42 0.63 7.51 -18.49
CA ARG A 42 0.64 7.00 -19.86
C ARG A 42 -0.07 7.92 -20.85
N ALA A 43 -1.22 8.48 -20.46
CA ALA A 43 -1.96 9.44 -21.29
C ALA A 43 -1.15 10.73 -21.50
N ALA A 44 -0.52 11.24 -20.44
CA ALA A 44 0.37 12.40 -20.52
C ALA A 44 1.58 12.11 -21.43
N MET A 45 2.22 10.95 -21.27
CA MET A 45 3.35 10.49 -22.09
C MET A 45 3.04 10.48 -23.59
N ALA A 46 1.88 9.94 -23.97
CA ALA A 46 1.43 9.95 -25.37
C ALA A 46 1.34 11.38 -25.94
N HIS A 47 0.94 12.34 -25.10
CA HIS A 47 0.85 13.74 -25.51
C HIS A 47 2.22 14.44 -25.59
N TYR A 48 3.18 14.07 -24.73
CA TYR A 48 4.53 14.69 -24.69
C TYR A 48 5.51 14.11 -25.72
N LEU A 49 5.37 12.84 -26.11
CA LEU A 49 6.09 12.28 -27.26
C LEU A 49 5.87 13.09 -28.54
N ALA A 50 4.69 13.71 -28.68
CA ALA A 50 4.38 14.59 -29.80
C ALA A 50 5.06 15.97 -29.73
N THR A 51 5.53 16.41 -28.56
CA THR A 51 6.11 17.76 -28.36
C THR A 51 7.63 17.77 -28.16
N GLY A 52 8.28 16.61 -28.05
CA GLY A 52 9.75 16.47 -28.01
C GLY A 52 10.41 16.67 -26.64
N VAL A 53 9.65 16.90 -25.56
CA VAL A 53 10.16 17.09 -24.18
C VAL A 53 10.23 15.76 -23.42
N SER A 54 10.66 14.69 -24.09
CA SER A 54 10.45 13.31 -23.61
C SER A 54 11.36 12.88 -22.44
N GLU A 55 12.57 13.42 -22.36
CA GLU A 55 13.62 12.89 -21.48
C GLU A 55 13.42 13.24 -19.99
N GLU A 56 13.07 14.49 -19.68
CA GLU A 56 12.75 14.91 -18.30
C GLU A 56 11.50 14.19 -17.76
N TYR A 57 10.54 13.92 -18.64
CA TYR A 57 9.31 13.22 -18.31
C TYR A 57 9.56 11.73 -18.08
N HIS A 58 10.47 11.12 -18.85
CA HIS A 58 10.83 9.72 -18.68
C HIS A 58 11.48 9.45 -17.32
N ALA A 59 12.38 10.34 -16.88
CA ALA A 59 12.98 10.24 -15.54
C ALA A 59 11.93 10.32 -14.41
N LYS A 60 10.92 11.19 -14.56
CA LYS A 60 9.80 11.30 -13.61
C LYS A 60 8.93 10.04 -13.58
N GLU A 61 8.72 9.41 -14.74
CA GLU A 61 7.96 8.16 -14.83
C GLU A 61 8.71 6.98 -14.22
N VAL A 62 10.02 6.85 -14.46
CA VAL A 62 10.85 5.81 -13.82
C VAL A 62 10.81 5.96 -12.29
N ARG A 63 10.94 7.20 -11.79
CA ARG A 63 10.83 7.49 -10.35
C ARG A 63 9.44 7.12 -9.82
N TRP A 64 8.37 7.47 -10.55
CA TRP A 64 7.01 7.10 -10.18
C TRP A 64 6.84 5.58 -10.10
N HIS A 65 7.22 4.85 -11.16
CA HIS A 65 7.03 3.41 -11.22
C HIS A 65 7.78 2.69 -10.09
N THR A 66 9.00 3.16 -9.79
CA THR A 66 9.79 2.67 -8.65
C THR A 66 9.03 2.86 -7.33
N LYS A 67 8.44 4.05 -7.10
CA LYS A 67 7.67 4.34 -5.88
C LYS A 67 6.38 3.54 -5.81
N ALA A 68 5.64 3.43 -6.91
CA ALA A 68 4.43 2.61 -7.00
C ALA A 68 4.73 1.14 -6.67
N GLN A 69 5.84 0.61 -7.17
CA GLN A 69 6.24 -0.76 -6.88
C GLN A 69 6.62 -0.96 -5.41
N GLN A 70 7.35 -0.01 -4.81
CA GLN A 70 7.66 -0.04 -3.37
C GLN A 70 6.39 -0.07 -2.53
N VAL A 71 5.38 0.71 -2.88
CA VAL A 71 4.09 0.73 -2.20
C VAL A 71 3.35 -0.61 -2.32
N ARG A 72 3.28 -1.19 -3.53
CA ARG A 72 2.70 -2.53 -3.75
C ARG A 72 3.43 -3.61 -2.94
N ASP A 73 4.74 -3.53 -2.83
CA ASP A 73 5.53 -4.47 -2.02
C ASP A 73 5.26 -4.30 -0.52
N ILE A 74 5.08 -3.06 -0.03
CA ILE A 74 4.68 -2.80 1.36
C ILE A 74 3.29 -3.38 1.64
N ILE A 75 2.31 -3.16 0.75
CA ILE A 75 0.97 -3.74 0.87
C ILE A 75 1.04 -5.27 0.95
N ARG A 76 1.86 -5.90 0.08
CA ARG A 76 2.04 -7.36 0.08
C ARG A 76 2.63 -7.86 1.40
N LYS A 77 3.68 -7.20 1.90
CA LYS A 77 4.31 -7.53 3.19
C LYS A 77 3.33 -7.35 4.35
N LEU A 78 2.52 -6.29 4.32
CA LEU A 78 1.47 -6.06 5.31
C LEU A 78 0.41 -7.16 5.30
N ARG A 79 -0.05 -7.56 4.12
CA ARG A 79 -1.04 -8.64 3.96
C ARG A 79 -0.50 -9.97 4.53
N GLN A 80 0.77 -10.30 4.23
CA GLN A 80 1.44 -11.47 4.81
C GLN A 80 1.62 -11.35 6.32
N SER A 81 1.99 -10.16 6.81
CA SER A 81 2.17 -9.90 8.23
C SER A 81 0.87 -10.03 9.02
N LEU A 82 -0.24 -9.47 8.52
CA LEU A 82 -1.56 -9.62 9.15
C LEU A 82 -2.01 -11.08 9.19
N GLN A 83 -1.62 -11.87 8.19
CA GLN A 83 -1.88 -13.31 8.18
C GLN A 83 -1.03 -14.08 9.21
N GLN A 84 0.05 -13.48 9.73
CA GLN A 84 0.99 -14.09 10.68
C GLN A 84 0.92 -13.51 12.11
N ASN A 85 0.62 -12.22 12.30
CA ASN A 85 0.48 -11.55 13.61
C ASN A 85 0.02 -10.07 13.52
N ASP A 86 -0.88 -9.66 14.43
CA ASP A 86 -1.47 -8.30 14.48
C ASP A 86 -0.49 -7.19 14.88
N GLU A 87 0.42 -7.42 15.83
CA GLU A 87 1.38 -6.39 16.29
C GLU A 87 2.32 -5.91 15.17
N THR A 88 2.63 -6.79 14.23
CA THR A 88 3.53 -6.47 13.11
C THR A 88 2.80 -5.63 12.04
N ALA A 89 1.48 -5.77 11.95
CA ALA A 89 0.66 -4.99 11.03
C ALA A 89 0.68 -3.49 11.33
N MET A 90 0.57 -3.10 12.62
CA MET A 90 0.63 -1.69 13.02
C MET A 90 1.98 -1.04 12.66
N THR A 91 3.08 -1.77 12.84
CA THR A 91 4.43 -1.27 12.52
C THR A 91 4.59 -1.07 11.02
N ALA A 92 4.14 -2.02 10.21
CA ALA A 92 4.25 -1.92 8.77
C ALA A 92 3.27 -0.88 8.16
N LEU A 93 2.12 -0.61 8.81
CA LEU A 93 1.18 0.43 8.40
C LEU A 93 1.79 1.82 8.60
N LYS A 94 2.52 2.02 9.71
CA LYS A 94 3.31 3.25 9.96
C LYS A 94 4.41 3.46 8.91
N GLN A 95 5.07 2.39 8.47
CA GLN A 95 6.06 2.46 7.39
C GLN A 95 5.41 2.78 6.04
N ALA A 96 4.24 2.20 5.75
CA ALA A 96 3.46 2.49 4.54
C ALA A 96 3.03 3.96 4.47
N SER A 97 2.44 4.49 5.55
CA SER A 97 2.05 5.90 5.62
C SER A 97 3.24 6.83 5.42
N THR A 98 4.40 6.51 6.01
CA THR A 98 5.64 7.29 5.81
C THR A 98 6.12 7.25 4.36
N ALA A 99 6.04 6.10 3.70
CA ALA A 99 6.40 5.97 2.29
C ALA A 99 5.46 6.80 1.40
N VAL A 100 4.15 6.82 1.69
CA VAL A 100 3.16 7.64 0.99
C VAL A 100 3.39 9.13 1.24
N SER A 101 3.63 9.55 2.48
CA SER A 101 3.92 10.95 2.81
C SER A 101 5.20 11.47 2.15
N ASN A 102 6.19 10.60 1.91
CA ASN A 102 7.42 10.97 1.20
C ASN A 102 7.28 10.95 -0.35
N ILE A 103 6.11 10.59 -0.88
CA ILE A 103 5.84 10.60 -2.33
C ILE A 103 5.27 11.95 -2.79
N ILE A 104 4.60 12.68 -1.89
CA ILE A 104 4.02 14.02 -2.12
C ILE A 104 5.09 15.09 -1.88
#